data_AF-A0AAP2UV84-F1
#
_entry.id   AF-A0AAP2UV84-F1
#
_cell.length_a   1.000
_cell.length_b   1.000
_cell.length_c   1.000
_cell.angle_alpha   90.00
_cell.angle_beta   90.00
_cell.angle_gamma   90.00
#
_symmetry.space_group_name_H-M   'P 1'
#
loop_
_entity.id
_entity.type
_entity.pdbx_description
1 polymer ?
#
loop_
_entity_poly.entity_id
_entity_poly.type
_entity_poly.pdbx_seq_one_letter_code
_entity_poly.pdbx_strand_id
1 'polypeptide(L)'
;MTMLSVPVSEWVSIVNLMPSYMYRDGRMVEIPDTVLTEDSEIHHPINNRLVIRPGVTATIFASVSGTVRVMSGSTLDARGPVSGTVSVEAGARVTFRSAASGTINVDSGAIAHLMPGAVALGVLHVEGTLINEGTRGVDVSGGGKVEDREGSTVRRPSRTLSDGTTIYEG
;
A
#
# COMPACT_ATOMS: atom_id res chain seq x y z
N MET A 1 47.52 8.48 24.10
CA MET A 1 46.98 9.44 23.11
C MET A 1 45.87 8.71 22.38
N THR A 2 44.66 8.84 22.90
CA THR A 2 43.52 7.96 22.63
C THR A 2 42.68 8.55 21.51
N MET A 3 42.47 7.78 20.44
CA MET A 3 41.56 8.14 19.35
C MET A 3 40.11 8.03 19.83
N LEU A 4 39.37 9.13 19.78
CA LEU A 4 37.94 9.19 20.02
C LEU A 4 37.21 8.83 18.72
N SER A 5 36.51 7.69 18.75
CA SER A 5 35.53 7.28 17.74
C SER A 5 34.28 8.17 17.83
N VAL A 6 33.92 8.83 16.74
CA VAL A 6 32.65 9.55 16.59
C VAL A 6 31.60 8.58 16.03
N PRO A 7 30.42 8.40 16.65
CA PRO A 7 29.38 7.55 16.08
C PRO A 7 28.60 8.29 15.00
N VAL A 8 28.28 7.56 13.93
CA VAL A 8 27.43 7.99 12.81
C VAL A 8 25.98 8.09 13.31
N SER A 9 25.42 9.29 13.33
CA SER A 9 24.00 9.52 13.64
C SER A 9 23.13 9.11 12.46
N GLU A 10 22.25 8.13 12.68
CA GLU A 10 21.16 7.72 11.79
C GLU A 10 20.25 8.92 11.47
N TRP A 11 20.07 9.18 10.18
CA TRP A 11 18.97 10.02 9.70
C TRP A 11 17.68 9.20 9.77
N VAL A 12 16.98 9.26 10.91
CA VAL A 12 15.58 8.87 10.98
C VAL A 12 14.78 9.96 10.28
N SER A 13 14.35 9.72 9.05
CA SER A 13 13.34 10.54 8.39
C SER A 13 12.04 10.44 9.19
N ILE A 14 11.80 11.37 10.11
CA ILE A 14 10.48 11.57 10.70
C ILE A 14 9.60 12.11 9.58
N VAL A 15 8.88 11.21 8.92
CA VAL A 15 7.77 11.59 8.06
C VAL A 15 6.69 12.15 9.00
N ASN A 16 6.72 13.47 9.21
CA ASN A 16 5.61 14.20 9.81
C ASN A 16 4.41 14.04 8.86
N LEU A 17 3.53 13.09 9.15
CA LEU A 17 2.37 12.79 8.32
C LEU A 17 1.13 13.38 8.98
N MET A 18 0.32 14.09 8.18
CA MET A 18 -0.82 14.85 8.65
C MET A 18 -1.89 13.93 9.27
N PRO A 19 -2.42 14.25 10.46
CA PRO A 19 -3.52 13.51 11.07
C PRO A 19 -4.79 13.58 10.22
N SER A 20 -5.61 12.52 10.27
CA SER A 20 -6.93 12.47 9.62
C SER A 20 -7.96 13.15 10.51
N TYR A 21 -8.91 13.90 9.93
CA TYR A 21 -9.96 14.59 10.69
C TYR A 21 -11.36 14.25 10.17
N MET A 22 -12.35 14.23 11.07
CA MET A 22 -13.77 14.23 10.72
C MET A 22 -14.53 15.33 11.46
N TYR A 23 -15.62 15.81 10.86
CA TYR A 23 -16.57 16.68 11.56
C TYR A 23 -17.53 15.84 12.39
N ARG A 24 -17.52 16.04 13.70
CA ARG A 24 -18.46 15.44 14.65
C ARG A 24 -19.02 16.54 15.54
N ASP A 25 -20.34 16.67 15.58
CA ASP A 25 -21.06 17.66 16.40
C ASP A 25 -20.56 19.11 16.19
N GLY A 26 -20.24 19.48 14.95
CA GLY A 26 -19.75 20.82 14.59
C GLY A 26 -18.28 21.08 14.93
N ARG A 27 -17.52 20.06 15.36
CA ARG A 27 -16.09 20.16 15.66
C ARG A 27 -15.28 19.23 14.77
N MET A 28 -14.08 19.66 14.38
CA MET A 28 -13.09 18.74 13.82
C MET A 28 -12.52 17.87 14.94
N VAL A 29 -12.56 16.55 14.74
CA VAL A 29 -12.01 15.54 15.64
C VAL A 29 -11.00 14.73 14.86
N GLU A 30 -9.81 14.54 15.44
CA GLU A 30 -8.78 13.67 14.88
C GLU A 30 -9.26 12.21 14.90
N ILE A 31 -9.12 11.53 13.78
CA ILE A 31 -9.34 10.09 13.67
C ILE A 31 -8.00 9.41 13.93
N PRO A 32 -7.85 8.66 15.04
CA PRO A 32 -6.61 7.97 15.33
C PRO A 32 -6.32 6.93 14.27
N ASP A 33 -5.03 6.68 14.00
CA ASP A 33 -4.59 5.59 13.12
C ASP A 33 -5.04 4.23 13.67
N THR A 34 -5.44 3.33 12.78
CA THR A 34 -5.64 1.91 13.09
C THR A 34 -4.28 1.22 13.04
N VAL A 35 -3.74 0.84 14.20
CA VAL A 35 -2.42 0.22 14.31
C VAL A 35 -2.56 -1.23 14.76
N LEU A 36 -2.09 -2.16 13.94
CA LEU A 36 -2.07 -3.60 14.27
C LEU A 36 -0.71 -3.97 14.82
N THR A 37 -0.67 -4.38 16.08
CA THR A 37 0.53 -4.84 16.81
C THR A 37 0.60 -6.35 16.99
N GLU A 38 -0.48 -7.05 16.64
CA GLU A 38 -0.62 -8.50 16.73
C GLU A 38 -1.42 -9.02 15.54
N ASP A 39 -1.29 -10.32 15.26
CA ASP A 39 -1.99 -10.96 14.16
C ASP A 39 -3.50 -10.79 14.30
N SER A 40 -4.16 -10.34 13.24
CA SER A 40 -5.54 -9.85 13.32
C SER A 40 -6.36 -10.15 12.06
N GLU A 41 -7.65 -10.37 12.27
CA GLU A 41 -8.66 -10.38 11.22
C GLU A 41 -9.60 -9.19 11.38
N ILE A 42 -9.80 -8.41 10.32
CA ILE A 42 -10.62 -7.19 10.35
C ILE A 42 -11.82 -7.34 9.43
N HIS A 43 -13.01 -7.23 10.03
CA HIS A 43 -14.29 -7.37 9.34
C HIS A 43 -15.09 -6.06 9.21
N HIS A 44 -14.62 -4.97 9.82
CA HIS A 44 -15.25 -3.66 9.69
C HIS A 44 -14.43 -2.73 8.79
N PRO A 45 -15.06 -1.76 8.10
CA PRO A 45 -14.34 -0.80 7.27
C PRO A 45 -13.30 0.00 8.06
N ILE A 46 -12.24 0.41 7.35
CA ILE A 46 -11.21 1.34 7.83
C ILE A 46 -11.20 2.52 6.87
N ASN A 47 -11.41 3.74 7.37
CA ASN A 47 -11.56 4.96 6.55
C ASN A 47 -10.53 6.04 6.92
N ASN A 48 -9.36 5.59 7.35
CA ASN A 48 -8.28 6.37 7.90
C ASN A 48 -6.95 5.68 7.54
N ARG A 49 -5.92 5.89 8.35
CA ARG A 49 -4.66 5.21 8.20
C ARG A 49 -4.65 3.84 8.88
N LEU A 50 -4.16 2.84 8.17
CA LEU A 50 -3.86 1.50 8.66
C LEU A 50 -2.35 1.30 8.70
N VAL A 51 -1.82 0.90 9.85
CA VAL A 51 -0.41 0.54 10.03
C VAL A 51 -0.32 -0.89 10.53
N ILE A 52 0.37 -1.74 9.78
CA ILE A 52 0.65 -3.12 10.16
C ILE A 52 2.09 -3.16 10.64
N ARG A 53 2.30 -3.43 11.94
CA ARG A 53 3.63 -3.39 12.56
C ARG A 53 4.52 -4.54 12.09
N PRO A 54 5.86 -4.42 12.25
CA PRO A 54 6.79 -5.47 11.88
C PRO A 54 6.42 -6.82 12.49
N GLY A 55 6.51 -7.88 11.67
CA GLY A 55 6.21 -9.25 12.09
C GLY A 55 4.72 -9.59 12.25
N VAL A 56 3.82 -8.63 12.06
CA VAL A 56 2.37 -8.86 12.16
C VAL A 56 1.80 -9.39 10.84
N THR A 57 0.89 -10.34 10.93
CA THR A 57 0.06 -10.82 9.82
C THR A 57 -1.38 -10.34 9.99
N ALA A 58 -1.89 -9.62 9.00
CA ALA A 58 -3.26 -9.14 9.01
C ALA A 58 -4.06 -9.70 7.83
N THR A 59 -5.29 -10.14 8.08
CA THR A 59 -6.28 -10.41 7.03
C THR A 59 -7.41 -9.40 7.12
N ILE A 60 -7.71 -8.71 6.03
CA ILE A 60 -8.76 -7.67 6.02
C ILE A 60 -9.85 -8.04 5.04
N PHE A 61 -11.03 -8.33 5.58
CA PHE A 61 -12.22 -8.69 4.81
C PHE A 61 -13.03 -7.47 4.36
N ALA A 62 -12.95 -6.37 5.11
CA ALA A 62 -13.68 -5.15 4.82
C ALA A 62 -12.93 -4.20 3.87
N SER A 63 -13.62 -3.16 3.42
CA SER A 63 -13.02 -2.08 2.63
C SER A 63 -12.05 -1.26 3.46
N VAL A 64 -10.92 -0.89 2.86
CA VAL A 64 -9.97 0.09 3.41
C VAL A 64 -9.92 1.30 2.49
N SER A 65 -10.16 2.49 3.02
CA SER A 65 -9.99 3.75 2.31
C SER A 65 -9.05 4.66 3.10
N GLY A 66 -7.95 5.07 2.48
CA GLY A 66 -6.95 5.93 3.11
C GLY A 66 -5.52 5.47 2.86
N THR A 67 -4.66 5.56 3.88
CA THR A 67 -3.25 5.16 3.78
C THR A 67 -3.04 3.80 4.45
N VAL A 68 -2.46 2.85 3.73
CA VAL A 68 -2.06 1.55 4.24
C VAL A 68 -0.54 1.48 4.27
N ARG A 69 0.04 1.22 5.44
CA ARG A 69 1.47 1.00 5.62
C ARG A 69 1.70 -0.44 6.10
N VAL A 70 2.33 -1.24 5.25
CA VAL A 70 2.72 -2.62 5.55
C VAL A 70 4.21 -2.61 5.87
N MET A 71 4.55 -2.65 7.17
CA MET A 71 5.93 -2.44 7.61
C MET A 71 6.83 -3.65 7.37
N SER A 72 8.15 -3.45 7.41
CA SER A 72 9.13 -4.50 7.16
C SER A 72 8.84 -5.81 7.90
N GLY A 73 8.84 -6.91 7.15
CA GLY A 73 8.58 -8.26 7.67
C GLY A 73 7.13 -8.57 8.01
N SER A 74 6.19 -7.62 7.84
CA SER A 74 4.77 -7.86 8.07
C SER A 74 4.08 -8.41 6.81
N THR A 75 2.89 -8.97 6.98
CA THR A 75 2.07 -9.53 5.89
C THR A 75 0.65 -8.97 5.94
N LEU A 76 0.10 -8.61 4.77
CA LEU A 76 -1.29 -8.22 4.58
C LEU A 76 -1.97 -9.11 3.53
N ASP A 77 -3.05 -9.78 3.90
CA ASP A 77 -4.02 -10.40 2.99
C ASP A 77 -5.28 -9.50 2.87
N ALA A 78 -5.31 -8.65 1.85
CA ALA A 78 -6.41 -7.74 1.58
C ALA A 78 -7.48 -8.46 0.73
N ARG A 79 -8.54 -8.93 1.40
CA ARG A 79 -9.69 -9.60 0.79
C ARG A 79 -10.80 -8.63 0.39
N GLY A 80 -10.93 -7.53 1.13
CA GLY A 80 -11.78 -6.41 0.75
C GLY A 80 -11.08 -5.43 -0.20
N PRO A 81 -11.82 -4.46 -0.78
CA PRO A 81 -11.25 -3.46 -1.66
C PRO A 81 -10.40 -2.44 -0.87
N VAL A 82 -9.29 -2.00 -1.47
CA VAL A 82 -8.39 -0.99 -0.92
C VAL A 82 -8.37 0.23 -1.84
N SER A 83 -8.63 1.43 -1.32
CA SER A 83 -8.52 2.69 -2.06
C SER A 83 -7.63 3.70 -1.34
N GLY A 84 -6.75 4.37 -2.08
CA GLY A 84 -5.84 5.38 -1.56
C GLY A 84 -4.37 5.01 -1.77
N THR A 85 -3.55 5.19 -0.74
CA THR A 85 -2.09 4.97 -0.82
C THR A 85 -1.71 3.70 -0.07
N VAL A 86 -1.08 2.75 -0.76
CA VAL A 86 -0.48 1.56 -0.13
C VAL A 86 1.03 1.67 -0.23
N SER A 87 1.73 1.53 0.89
CA SER A 87 3.19 1.46 0.96
C SER A 87 3.60 0.12 1.56
N VAL A 88 4.39 -0.64 0.82
CA VAL A 88 4.86 -1.98 1.20
C VAL A 88 6.36 -1.90 1.39
N GLU A 89 6.80 -1.94 2.65
CA GLU A 89 8.21 -1.77 3.00
C GLU A 89 9.05 -3.01 2.68
N ALA A 90 10.37 -2.83 2.61
CA ALA A 90 11.32 -3.91 2.36
C ALA A 90 11.06 -5.14 3.27
N GLY A 91 11.00 -6.33 2.67
CA GLY A 91 10.73 -7.60 3.35
C GLY A 91 9.26 -7.84 3.72
N ALA A 92 8.38 -6.85 3.53
CA ALA A 92 6.96 -6.99 3.74
C ALA A 92 6.25 -7.61 2.53
N ARG A 93 5.05 -8.14 2.76
CA ARG A 93 4.23 -8.78 1.72
C ARG A 93 2.80 -8.27 1.77
N VAL A 94 2.24 -7.95 0.61
CA VAL A 94 0.80 -7.69 0.45
C VAL A 94 0.22 -8.60 -0.63
N THR A 95 -0.94 -9.18 -0.34
CA THR A 95 -1.76 -9.91 -1.31
C THR A 95 -3.09 -9.18 -1.47
N PHE A 96 -3.45 -8.83 -2.70
CA PHE A 96 -4.75 -8.28 -3.04
C PHE A 96 -5.60 -9.36 -3.71
N ARG A 97 -6.81 -9.59 -3.17
CA ARG A 97 -7.78 -10.54 -3.73
C ARG A 97 -9.01 -9.88 -4.36
N SER A 98 -9.11 -8.56 -4.22
CA SER A 98 -10.20 -7.74 -4.74
C SER A 98 -9.62 -6.53 -5.48
N ALA A 99 -10.27 -5.37 -5.41
CA ALA A 99 -9.78 -4.13 -6.00
C ALA A 99 -8.70 -3.45 -5.12
N ALA A 100 -7.69 -2.87 -5.76
CA ALA A 100 -6.75 -1.93 -5.18
C ALA A 100 -6.70 -0.70 -6.10
N SER A 101 -7.07 0.48 -5.61
CA SER A 101 -7.06 1.70 -6.43
C SER A 101 -6.29 2.84 -5.78
N GLY A 102 -5.57 3.60 -6.59
CA GLY A 102 -4.77 4.75 -6.14
C GLY A 102 -3.28 4.52 -6.36
N THR A 103 -2.45 4.81 -5.35
CA THR A 103 -0.99 4.71 -5.44
C THR A 103 -0.51 3.51 -4.65
N ILE A 104 0.23 2.61 -5.29
CA ILE A 104 0.84 1.45 -4.64
C ILE A 104 2.35 1.55 -4.81
N ASN A 105 3.05 1.69 -3.69
CA ASN A 105 4.51 1.71 -3.62
C ASN A 105 5.00 0.37 -3.06
N VAL A 106 5.88 -0.29 -3.80
CA VAL A 106 6.48 -1.58 -3.45
C VAL A 106 7.98 -1.37 -3.36
N ASP A 107 8.51 -1.26 -2.14
CA ASP A 107 9.92 -0.98 -1.91
C ASP A 107 10.81 -2.16 -2.32
N SER A 108 12.11 -1.90 -2.48
CA SER A 108 13.09 -2.94 -2.77
C SER A 108 13.01 -4.08 -1.74
N GLY A 109 12.91 -5.33 -2.23
CA GLY A 109 12.75 -6.52 -1.38
C GLY A 109 11.33 -6.74 -0.84
N ALA A 110 10.37 -5.85 -1.12
CA ALA A 110 8.95 -6.07 -0.84
C ALA A 110 8.29 -6.89 -1.95
N ILE A 111 7.15 -7.52 -1.62
CA ILE A 111 6.34 -8.27 -2.60
C ILE A 111 4.89 -7.80 -2.53
N ALA A 112 4.35 -7.38 -3.67
CA ALA A 112 2.93 -7.22 -3.90
C ALA A 112 2.42 -8.32 -4.82
N HIS A 113 1.30 -8.96 -4.46
CA HIS A 113 0.70 -10.02 -5.25
C HIS A 113 -0.76 -9.69 -5.57
N LEU A 114 -1.09 -9.61 -6.86
CA LEU A 114 -2.46 -9.52 -7.35
C LEU A 114 -2.93 -10.93 -7.72
N MET A 115 -3.87 -11.46 -6.94
CA MET A 115 -4.44 -12.79 -7.19
C MET A 115 -5.35 -12.80 -8.43
N PRO A 116 -5.71 -13.98 -8.96
CA PRO A 116 -6.73 -14.10 -10.01
C PRO A 116 -8.02 -13.37 -9.65
N GLY A 117 -8.52 -12.56 -10.57
CA GLY A 117 -9.72 -11.73 -10.40
C GLY A 117 -9.51 -10.42 -9.63
N ALA A 118 -8.34 -10.21 -8.99
CA ALA A 118 -7.99 -8.94 -8.37
C ALA A 118 -7.73 -7.86 -9.44
N VAL A 119 -7.96 -6.60 -9.09
CA VAL A 119 -7.82 -5.46 -10.01
C VAL A 119 -7.04 -4.35 -9.31
N ALA A 120 -5.84 -4.01 -9.81
CA ALA A 120 -5.05 -2.89 -9.32
C ALA A 120 -4.99 -1.75 -10.35
N LEU A 121 -5.64 -0.61 -10.08
CA LEU A 121 -5.68 0.53 -11.01
C LEU A 121 -5.14 1.81 -10.35
N GLY A 122 -4.45 2.62 -11.14
CA GLY A 122 -3.76 3.81 -10.67
C GLY A 122 -2.25 3.68 -10.86
N VAL A 123 -1.49 4.36 -10.01
CA VAL A 123 -0.03 4.48 -10.13
C VAL A 123 0.64 3.38 -9.33
N LEU A 124 1.45 2.55 -9.98
CA LEU A 124 2.23 1.50 -9.36
C LEU A 124 3.72 1.89 -9.42
N HIS A 125 4.35 2.11 -8.28
CA HIS A 125 5.79 2.32 -8.17
C HIS A 125 6.44 1.07 -7.57
N VAL A 126 7.24 0.36 -8.36
CA VAL A 126 7.74 -0.98 -8.04
C VAL A 126 9.27 -0.98 -8.08
N GLU A 127 9.88 -0.97 -6.90
CA GLU A 127 11.31 -1.25 -6.69
C GLU A 127 11.56 -2.69 -6.22
N GLY A 128 10.55 -3.32 -5.63
CA GLY A 128 10.53 -4.73 -5.23
C GLY A 128 9.99 -5.63 -6.33
N THR A 129 9.08 -6.54 -5.96
CA THR A 129 8.41 -7.45 -6.90
C THR A 129 6.91 -7.24 -6.89
N LEU A 130 6.33 -7.02 -8.06
CA LEU A 130 4.89 -7.14 -8.31
C LEU A 130 4.62 -8.45 -9.04
N ILE A 131 3.90 -9.37 -8.40
CA ILE A 131 3.37 -10.58 -9.03
C ILE A 131 1.94 -10.29 -9.46
N ASN A 132 1.65 -10.42 -10.76
CA ASN A 132 0.34 -10.18 -11.31
C ASN A 132 -0.26 -11.45 -11.90
N GLU A 133 -1.30 -11.98 -11.26
CA GLU A 133 -2.20 -13.04 -11.76
C GLU A 133 -3.62 -12.50 -12.01
N GLY A 134 -3.84 -11.20 -11.74
CA GLY A 134 -5.11 -10.49 -11.92
C GLY A 134 -5.05 -9.46 -13.04
N THR A 135 -5.67 -8.30 -12.84
CA THR A 135 -5.59 -7.14 -13.74
C THR A 135 -4.82 -6.00 -13.09
N ARG A 136 -3.86 -5.41 -13.80
CA ARG A 136 -3.21 -4.16 -13.36
C ARG A 136 -3.33 -3.04 -14.40
N GLY A 137 -3.18 -1.80 -13.95
CA GLY A 137 -2.99 -0.65 -14.83
C GLY A 137 -1.64 -0.67 -15.56
N VAL A 138 -1.56 0.05 -16.69
CA VAL A 138 -0.29 0.26 -17.41
C VAL A 138 0.68 1.21 -16.72
N ASP A 139 0.22 2.05 -15.79
CA ASP A 139 1.04 3.07 -15.15
C ASP A 139 1.92 2.44 -14.05
N VAL A 140 3.01 1.81 -14.50
CA VAL A 140 4.01 1.16 -13.65
C VAL A 140 5.36 1.81 -13.89
N SER A 141 6.02 2.19 -12.80
CA SER A 141 7.35 2.79 -12.77
C SER A 141 8.23 2.10 -11.72
N GLY A 142 9.52 2.40 -11.70
CA GLY A 142 10.51 1.83 -10.77
C GLY A 142 11.45 0.80 -11.42
N GLY A 143 12.55 0.48 -10.72
CA GLY A 143 13.58 -0.45 -11.20
C GLY A 143 13.35 -1.92 -10.84
N GLY A 144 12.25 -2.23 -10.16
CA GLY A 144 11.91 -3.54 -9.65
C GLY A 144 11.39 -4.51 -10.71
N LYS A 145 10.96 -5.69 -10.24
CA LYS A 145 10.46 -6.78 -11.09
C LYS A 145 8.94 -6.76 -11.16
N VAL A 146 8.39 -6.79 -12.37
CA VAL A 146 6.96 -7.05 -12.61
C VAL A 146 6.83 -8.40 -13.31
N GLU A 147 6.15 -9.34 -12.64
CA GLU A 147 5.87 -10.68 -13.15
C GLU A 147 4.40 -10.78 -13.56
N ASP A 148 4.10 -10.48 -14.82
CA ASP A 148 2.79 -10.79 -15.41
C ASP A 148 2.72 -12.29 -15.72
N ARG A 149 1.94 -13.03 -14.92
CA ARG A 149 1.80 -14.49 -15.02
C ARG A 149 0.66 -14.87 -15.96
N GLU A 150 0.54 -16.17 -16.22
CA GLU A 150 -0.54 -16.72 -17.05
C GLU A 150 -1.91 -16.31 -16.50
N GLY A 151 -2.81 -15.88 -17.40
CA GLY A 151 -4.14 -15.37 -17.04
C GLY A 151 -4.19 -13.92 -16.59
N SER A 152 -3.04 -13.25 -16.42
CA SER A 152 -3.00 -11.83 -16.07
C SER A 152 -3.41 -10.92 -17.22
N THR A 153 -3.91 -9.73 -16.88
CA THR A 153 -4.29 -8.68 -17.83
C THR A 153 -3.63 -7.36 -17.47
N VAL A 154 -3.26 -6.59 -18.50
CA VAL A 154 -2.79 -5.21 -18.35
C VAL A 154 -3.77 -4.27 -19.04
N ARG A 155 -4.39 -3.37 -18.27
CA ARG A 155 -5.43 -2.45 -18.74
C ARG A 155 -4.85 -1.06 -18.99
N ARG A 156 -5.10 -0.53 -20.19
CA ARG A 156 -4.81 0.87 -20.54
C ARG A 156 -5.88 1.80 -19.95
N PRO A 157 -5.53 3.03 -19.54
CA PRO A 157 -6.54 4.02 -19.19
C PRO A 157 -7.40 4.32 -20.41
N SER A 158 -8.66 4.60 -20.18
CA SER A 158 -9.59 5.05 -21.23
C SER A 158 -9.23 6.44 -21.73
N ARG A 159 -8.70 7.30 -20.84
CA ARG A 159 -8.10 8.60 -21.18
C ARG A 159 -7.15 9.08 -20.10
N THR A 160 -6.20 9.91 -20.50
CA THR A 160 -5.33 10.67 -19.59
C THR A 160 -5.66 12.15 -19.75
N LEU A 161 -5.95 12.83 -18.65
CA LEU A 161 -6.22 14.27 -18.63
C LEU A 161 -4.91 15.06 -18.80
N SER A 162 -5.02 16.35 -19.14
CA SER A 162 -3.86 17.23 -19.35
C SER A 162 -2.99 17.44 -18.12
N ASP A 163 -3.51 17.14 -16.93
CA ASP A 163 -2.80 17.21 -15.65
C ASP A 163 -2.08 15.89 -15.28
N GLY A 164 -2.12 14.88 -16.16
CA GLY A 164 -1.52 13.56 -15.92
C GLY A 164 -2.45 12.56 -15.25
N THR A 165 -3.67 12.95 -14.84
CA THR A 165 -4.64 12.04 -14.22
C THR A 165 -5.10 10.97 -15.23
N THR A 166 -4.95 9.69 -14.88
CA THR A 166 -5.43 8.57 -15.69
C THR A 166 -6.84 8.14 -15.26
N ILE A 167 -7.77 8.07 -16.21
CA ILE A 167 -9.15 7.61 -16.00
C ILE A 167 -9.34 6.23 -16.64
N TYR A 168 -9.88 5.29 -15.86
CA TYR A 168 -10.29 3.97 -16.32
C TYR A 168 -11.81 3.89 -16.36
N GLU A 169 -12.41 3.88 -17.55
CA GLU A 169 -13.86 3.73 -17.76
C GLU A 169 -14.18 2.28 -18.11
N GLY A 170 -15.20 1.72 -17.46
CA GLY A 170 -15.72 0.35 -17.59
C GLY A 170 -16.27 0.05 -18.97
#